data_AF-A0A931HQH8-F1
#
_entry.id   AF-A0A931HQH8-F1
#
_cell.length_a   1.000
_cell.length_b   1.000
_cell.length_c   1.000
_cell.angle_alpha   90.00
_cell.angle_beta   90.00
_cell.angle_gamma   90.00
#
_symmetry.space_group_name_H-M   'P 1'
#
loop_
_entity.id
_entity.type
_entity.pdbx_description
1 polymer ?
#
loop_
_entity_poly.entity_id
_entity_poly.type
_entity_poly.pdbx_seq_one_letter_code
_entity_poly.pdbx_strand_id
1 'polypeptide(L)'
;MLAAGACTTAAVLLAACGGETESGTPVPESATAATQMDAAETDAPGSKQTHSQPSAGVSEKPEVSAPYRAEEILVSGSTDTVDYDVVIPQISGGDPAVVTEFNESMRAALEDWIQRSDDMSYTLSTQEHEVTRIGEHVVAGLLVASYNANPPGAHPTPLVATVVVNTDTAAPITLQDLFPDLQAGLNQLSEQAALLLPGTAAGPEYFADGIAPETANFANWLPTPAGMEIHFDDYQVGPHAVGLVTITVPWENLTDVMDPYMATVVAS
;
A
#
# COMPACT_ATOMS: atom_id res chain seq x y z
N MET A 1 -7.56 -13.44 30.48
CA MET A 1 -7.81 -13.35 29.04
C MET A 1 -7.11 -12.11 28.52
N LEU A 2 -6.04 -12.27 27.76
CA LEU A 2 -5.60 -11.26 26.80
C LEU A 2 -5.91 -11.85 25.42
N ALA A 3 -6.48 -11.06 24.52
CA ALA A 3 -6.57 -11.39 23.11
C ALA A 3 -5.45 -10.63 22.39
N ALA A 4 -4.49 -11.34 21.82
CA ALA A 4 -3.55 -10.74 20.88
C ALA A 4 -4.21 -10.70 19.50
N GLY A 5 -4.32 -9.51 18.91
CA GLY A 5 -4.68 -9.38 17.50
C GLY A 5 -3.51 -9.88 16.65
N ALA A 6 -3.79 -10.73 15.66
CA ALA A 6 -2.79 -11.24 14.73
C ALA A 6 -2.84 -10.45 13.42
N CYS A 7 -1.82 -9.66 13.13
CA CYS A 7 -1.62 -9.13 11.79
C CYS A 7 -1.47 -10.31 10.82
N THR A 8 -2.30 -10.34 9.78
CA THR A 8 -2.32 -11.43 8.79
C THR A 8 -1.75 -10.92 7.49
N THR A 9 -0.46 -11.13 7.26
CA THR A 9 0.21 -10.76 6.01
C THR A 9 -0.20 -11.70 4.87
N ALA A 10 -0.79 -11.15 3.81
CA ALA A 10 -1.21 -11.90 2.63
C ALA A 10 -0.04 -12.08 1.66
N ALA A 11 0.77 -13.13 1.86
CA ALA A 11 1.87 -13.45 0.95
C ALA A 11 1.35 -14.04 -0.37
N VAL A 12 1.51 -13.32 -1.49
CA VAL A 12 1.19 -13.81 -2.83
C VAL A 12 2.33 -14.70 -3.33
N LEU A 13 2.08 -16.01 -3.40
CA LEU A 13 3.04 -16.99 -3.91
C LEU A 13 2.79 -17.29 -5.39
N LEU A 14 3.69 -16.82 -6.25
CA LEU A 14 3.74 -17.20 -7.67
C LEU A 14 4.15 -18.68 -7.80
N ALA A 15 3.30 -19.49 -8.45
CA ALA A 15 3.53 -20.91 -8.63
C ALA A 15 4.28 -21.24 -9.92
N ALA A 16 5.51 -21.75 -9.80
CA ALA A 16 6.26 -22.34 -10.90
C ALA A 16 6.01 -23.85 -11.00
N CYS A 17 5.90 -24.38 -12.22
CA CYS A 17 5.52 -25.78 -12.48
C CYS A 17 6.70 -26.66 -12.96
N GLY A 18 6.78 -27.88 -12.43
CA GLY A 18 7.63 -28.98 -12.92
C GLY A 18 8.86 -29.28 -12.04
N GLY A 19 9.23 -30.54 -11.76
CA GLY A 19 8.49 -31.79 -12.01
C GLY A 19 9.38 -33.05 -11.88
N GLU A 20 8.90 -34.06 -11.14
CA GLU A 20 9.45 -35.46 -11.02
C GLU A 20 10.88 -35.58 -10.42
N THR A 21 11.33 -36.59 -9.66
CA THR A 21 10.80 -37.79 -8.93
C THR A 21 11.81 -38.12 -7.79
N GLU A 22 11.66 -39.00 -6.80
CA GLU A 22 10.66 -40.03 -6.40
C GLU A 22 10.64 -40.06 -4.83
N SER A 23 9.50 -40.30 -4.15
CA SER A 23 9.09 -41.60 -3.54
C SER A 23 9.92 -42.11 -2.34
N GLY A 24 9.29 -42.24 -1.16
CA GLY A 24 9.88 -42.87 0.03
C GLY A 24 9.15 -42.59 1.37
N THR A 25 8.36 -43.55 1.85
CA THR A 25 7.58 -43.53 3.14
C THR A 25 7.26 -45.01 3.48
N PRO A 26 7.20 -45.52 4.75
CA PRO A 26 6.67 -44.85 5.95
C PRO A 26 7.32 -45.14 7.33
N VAL A 27 6.69 -44.52 8.35
CA VAL A 27 6.77 -44.61 9.84
C VAL A 27 6.40 -46.03 10.37
N PRO A 28 7.00 -46.59 11.47
CA PRO A 28 6.70 -46.30 12.90
C PRO A 28 7.93 -46.42 13.88
N GLU A 29 7.89 -46.42 15.23
CA GLU A 29 6.82 -46.57 16.26
C GLU A 29 7.19 -45.88 17.63
N SER A 30 6.34 -46.03 18.66
CA SER A 30 6.33 -45.31 19.96
C SER A 30 7.11 -45.94 21.14
N ALA A 31 7.37 -45.17 22.22
CA ALA A 31 7.76 -45.67 23.57
C ALA A 31 7.42 -44.67 24.73
N THR A 32 7.34 -45.14 26.00
CA THR A 32 6.90 -44.40 27.22
C THR A 32 7.56 -44.97 28.50
N ALA A 33 7.59 -44.38 29.72
CA ALA A 33 6.97 -43.17 30.30
C ALA A 33 8.05 -42.22 30.92
N ALA A 34 8.05 -41.58 32.10
CA ALA A 34 7.29 -41.55 33.39
C ALA A 34 7.40 -40.11 34.02
N THR A 35 6.74 -39.60 35.07
CA THR A 35 6.08 -40.10 36.32
C THR A 35 7.10 -40.42 37.44
N GLN A 36 7.10 -39.88 38.68
CA GLN A 36 6.06 -39.16 39.47
C GLN A 36 6.61 -38.05 40.43
N MET A 37 5.79 -37.61 41.40
CA MET A 37 5.79 -36.38 42.23
C MET A 37 6.72 -36.33 43.46
N ASP A 38 6.98 -35.10 43.95
CA ASP A 38 6.70 -34.56 45.31
C ASP A 38 6.73 -33.00 45.23
N ALA A 39 6.11 -32.11 46.05
CA ALA A 39 5.50 -32.12 47.40
C ALA A 39 6.45 -31.74 48.58
N ALA A 40 6.08 -30.93 49.59
CA ALA A 40 5.00 -29.92 49.76
C ALA A 40 5.31 -28.96 50.96
N GLU A 41 4.67 -27.77 51.00
CA GLU A 41 4.42 -26.88 52.18
C GLU A 41 5.65 -26.33 52.97
N THR A 42 5.65 -25.30 53.86
CA THR A 42 4.70 -24.31 54.46
C THR A 42 5.54 -23.03 54.84
N ASP A 43 5.11 -21.84 55.33
CA ASP A 43 3.84 -21.17 55.70
C ASP A 43 4.02 -19.61 55.58
N ALA A 44 3.08 -18.79 56.06
CA ALA A 44 3.01 -17.31 56.05
C ALA A 44 3.50 -16.68 57.42
N PRO A 45 3.20 -15.42 57.88
CA PRO A 45 2.33 -14.37 57.31
C PRO A 45 2.79 -12.87 57.39
N GLY A 46 2.25 -12.05 56.47
CA GLY A 46 1.45 -10.87 56.84
C GLY A 46 2.08 -9.46 56.88
N SER A 47 1.65 -8.57 55.96
CA SER A 47 1.39 -7.15 56.29
C SER A 47 0.52 -6.39 55.26
N LYS A 48 -0.53 -5.75 55.79
CA LYS A 48 -1.21 -4.52 55.35
C LYS A 48 -1.46 -4.29 53.84
N GLN A 49 -2.73 -4.47 53.45
CA GLN A 49 -3.31 -3.82 52.27
C GLN A 49 -3.32 -2.29 52.42
N THR A 50 -3.11 -1.57 51.31
CA THR A 50 -3.56 -0.18 51.13
C THR A 50 -4.44 -0.13 49.89
N HIS A 51 -5.67 0.40 50.03
CA HIS A 51 -6.59 0.57 48.90
C HIS A 51 -6.28 1.90 48.20
N SER A 52 -5.58 1.83 47.06
CA SER A 52 -5.51 2.95 46.12
C SER A 52 -6.72 2.91 45.20
N GLN A 53 -7.70 3.77 45.44
CA GLN A 53 -8.87 3.92 44.58
C GLN A 53 -8.46 4.56 43.24
N PRO A 54 -8.86 4.02 42.08
CA PRO A 54 -8.57 4.65 40.80
C PRO A 54 -9.35 5.96 40.66
N SER A 55 -8.65 7.07 40.39
CA SER A 55 -9.27 8.36 40.12
C SER A 55 -9.75 8.43 38.67
N ALA A 56 -10.95 7.90 38.42
CA ALA A 56 -11.64 8.13 37.15
C ALA A 56 -12.02 9.61 36.99
N GLY A 57 -11.93 10.13 35.75
CA GLY A 57 -12.55 11.41 35.40
C GLY A 57 -11.63 12.62 35.25
N VAL A 58 -10.67 12.55 34.32
CA VAL A 58 -10.58 13.63 33.32
C VAL A 58 -10.93 12.99 31.99
N SER A 59 -12.12 13.28 31.48
CA SER A 59 -12.37 13.13 30.04
C SER A 59 -11.68 14.30 29.37
N GLU A 60 -10.52 14.05 28.77
CA GLU A 60 -9.96 15.01 27.83
C GLU A 60 -10.98 15.17 26.70
N LYS A 61 -11.54 16.38 26.62
CA LYS A 61 -12.22 16.85 25.41
C LYS A 61 -11.24 16.62 24.27
N PRO A 62 -11.66 16.05 23.11
CA PRO A 62 -10.76 15.90 21.97
C PRO A 62 -10.04 17.23 21.70
N GLU A 63 -8.72 17.19 21.76
CA GLU A 63 -7.94 18.28 21.19
C GLU A 63 -8.31 18.33 19.71
N VAL A 64 -8.69 19.51 19.22
CA VAL A 64 -8.96 19.67 17.80
C VAL A 64 -7.60 19.52 17.13
N SER A 65 -7.41 18.39 16.43
CA SER A 65 -6.19 18.11 15.70
C SER A 65 -5.85 19.30 14.79
N ALA A 66 -4.56 19.61 14.68
CA ALA A 66 -4.11 20.58 13.69
C ALA A 66 -4.57 20.11 12.29
N PRO A 67 -4.85 21.01 11.33
CA PRO A 67 -5.09 20.55 9.96
C PRO A 67 -3.86 19.80 9.43
N TYR A 68 -4.08 18.79 8.59
CA TYR A 68 -3.00 18.10 7.87
C TYR A 68 -2.16 19.09 7.06
N ARG A 69 -0.88 18.77 6.90
CA ARG A 69 0.09 19.51 6.10
C ARG A 69 0.87 18.54 5.23
N ALA A 70 1.13 18.92 3.98
CA ALA A 70 2.12 18.27 3.15
C ALA A 70 3.52 18.61 3.68
N GLU A 71 4.36 17.58 3.79
CA GLU A 71 5.77 17.64 4.14
C GLU A 71 6.54 16.70 3.20
N GLU A 72 7.87 16.68 3.27
CA GLU A 72 8.71 15.74 2.52
C GLU A 72 9.89 15.27 3.39
N ILE A 73 10.46 14.11 3.06
CA ILE A 73 11.69 13.63 3.70
C ILE A 73 12.58 12.92 2.69
N LEU A 74 13.88 13.26 2.71
CA LEU A 74 14.90 12.54 1.97
C LEU A 74 15.22 11.22 2.69
N VAL A 75 15.11 10.12 1.96
CA VAL A 75 15.49 8.77 2.39
C VAL A 75 16.66 8.31 1.52
N SER A 76 17.85 8.27 2.12
CA SER A 76 19.10 7.91 1.45
C SER A 76 19.76 6.70 2.12
N GLY A 77 20.39 5.83 1.34
CA GLY A 77 21.04 4.63 1.86
C GLY A 77 21.68 3.76 0.77
N SER A 78 22.16 2.59 1.19
CA SER A 78 22.91 1.65 0.35
C SER A 78 22.77 0.23 0.90
N THR A 79 22.68 -0.76 0.01
CA THR A 79 22.70 -2.20 0.31
C THR A 79 23.78 -2.91 -0.53
N ASP A 80 23.86 -4.24 -0.50
CA ASP A 80 24.74 -4.98 -1.43
C ASP A 80 24.30 -4.86 -2.91
N THR A 81 23.07 -4.39 -3.19
CA THR A 81 22.47 -4.32 -4.53
C THR A 81 21.96 -2.93 -4.95
N VAL A 82 21.54 -2.06 -4.02
CA VAL A 82 20.95 -0.75 -4.37
C VAL A 82 21.54 0.41 -3.59
N ASP A 83 21.96 1.45 -4.30
CA ASP A 83 22.16 2.79 -3.74
C ASP A 83 20.88 3.63 -3.96
N TYR A 84 20.38 4.33 -2.94
CA TYR A 84 19.15 5.12 -3.06
C TYR A 84 19.27 6.51 -2.46
N ASP A 85 18.63 7.48 -3.11
CA ASP A 85 18.50 8.87 -2.65
C ASP A 85 17.14 9.43 -3.14
N VAL A 86 16.08 9.16 -2.37
CA VAL A 86 14.69 9.38 -2.77
C VAL A 86 13.98 10.29 -1.78
N VAL A 87 13.41 11.40 -2.26
CA VAL A 87 12.49 12.22 -1.48
C VAL A 87 11.11 11.58 -1.55
N ILE A 88 10.54 11.24 -0.39
CA ILE A 88 9.18 10.72 -0.30
C ILE A 88 8.24 11.77 0.29
N PRO A 89 6.99 11.87 -0.19
CA PRO A 89 6.00 12.76 0.40
C PRO A 89 5.58 12.24 1.78
N GLN A 90 5.26 13.14 2.68
CA GLN A 90 4.83 12.85 4.05
C GLN A 90 3.71 13.82 4.46
N ILE A 91 2.99 13.51 5.53
CA ILE A 91 2.07 14.44 6.18
C ILE A 91 2.39 14.68 7.65
N SER A 92 2.01 15.85 8.14
CA SER A 92 2.04 16.23 9.56
C SER A 92 0.70 16.84 10.02
N GLY A 93 0.45 16.90 11.33
CA GLY A 93 -0.84 17.34 11.88
C GLY A 93 -1.92 16.25 11.84
N GLY A 94 -3.18 16.64 11.95
CA GLY A 94 -4.35 15.76 11.85
C GLY A 94 -4.42 14.67 12.90
N ASP A 95 -5.14 13.58 12.59
CA ASP A 95 -5.15 12.37 13.41
C ASP A 95 -3.80 11.61 13.27
N PRO A 96 -3.10 11.30 14.37
CA PRO A 96 -1.82 10.58 14.33
C PRO A 96 -1.89 9.20 13.65
N ALA A 97 -3.02 8.50 13.68
CA ALA A 97 -3.15 7.20 13.02
C ALA A 97 -3.12 7.35 11.49
N VAL A 98 -3.79 8.37 10.94
CA VAL A 98 -3.74 8.72 9.51
C VAL A 98 -2.33 9.15 9.09
N VAL A 99 -1.64 9.92 9.96
CA VAL A 99 -0.24 10.30 9.73
C VAL A 99 0.66 9.08 9.66
N THR A 100 0.53 8.14 10.61
CA THR A 100 1.28 6.88 10.58
C THR A 100 0.97 6.10 9.31
N GLU A 101 -0.30 5.84 9.00
CA GLU A 101 -0.70 5.05 7.84
C GLU A 101 -0.16 5.64 6.52
N PHE A 102 -0.37 6.93 6.26
CA PHE A 102 0.16 7.57 5.05
C PHE A 102 1.70 7.55 5.00
N ASN A 103 2.36 7.90 6.12
CA ASN A 103 3.82 8.01 6.15
C ASN A 103 4.53 6.65 6.10
N GLU A 104 3.92 5.60 6.65
CA GLU A 104 4.43 4.22 6.58
C GLU A 104 4.11 3.57 5.23
N SER A 105 2.91 3.77 4.66
CA SER A 105 2.59 3.33 3.29
C SER A 105 3.55 3.95 2.25
N MET A 106 3.88 5.25 2.36
CA MET A 106 4.87 5.90 1.47
C MET A 106 6.30 5.38 1.66
N ARG A 107 6.64 4.85 2.84
CA ARG A 107 7.93 4.18 3.09
C ARG A 107 7.92 2.75 2.56
N ALA A 108 6.81 2.03 2.72
CA ALA A 108 6.62 0.68 2.20
C ALA A 108 6.75 0.65 0.67
N ALA A 109 6.17 1.61 -0.04
CA ALA A 109 6.32 1.74 -1.50
C ALA A 109 7.79 1.85 -1.96
N LEU A 110 8.62 2.62 -1.24
CA LEU A 110 10.05 2.72 -1.51
C LEU A 110 10.81 1.46 -1.07
N GLU A 111 10.45 0.87 0.07
CA GLU A 111 11.06 -0.36 0.60
C GLU A 111 10.79 -1.56 -0.33
N ASP A 112 9.60 -1.68 -0.91
CA ASP A 112 9.24 -2.68 -1.92
C ASP A 112 10.10 -2.54 -3.20
N TRP A 113 10.61 -1.33 -3.50
CA TRP A 113 11.58 -1.12 -4.58
C TRP A 113 13.01 -1.44 -4.16
N ILE A 114 13.40 -1.14 -2.92
CA ILE A 114 14.71 -1.48 -2.33
C ILE A 114 14.89 -3.00 -2.17
N GLN A 115 13.82 -3.73 -1.89
CA GLN A 115 13.81 -5.19 -1.73
C GLN A 115 13.68 -5.96 -3.05
N ARG A 116 13.71 -5.30 -4.22
CA ARG A 116 13.65 -5.99 -5.52
C ARG A 116 14.89 -6.85 -5.75
N SER A 117 14.63 -8.13 -5.99
CA SER A 117 15.63 -9.16 -6.25
C SER A 117 16.04 -9.17 -7.73
N ASP A 118 16.78 -8.14 -8.15
CA ASP A 118 17.36 -8.06 -9.49
C ASP A 118 18.72 -8.78 -9.60
N ASP A 119 19.04 -9.31 -10.79
CA ASP A 119 20.32 -9.95 -11.11
C ASP A 119 21.51 -8.95 -11.20
N MET A 120 21.23 -7.65 -11.10
CA MET A 120 22.18 -6.54 -11.22
C MET A 120 22.00 -5.57 -10.06
N SER A 121 23.03 -4.79 -9.73
CA SER A 121 22.85 -3.64 -8.84
C SER A 121 22.18 -2.49 -9.59
N TYR A 122 21.60 -1.53 -8.86
CA TYR A 122 20.87 -0.39 -9.43
C TYR A 122 20.92 0.83 -8.51
N THR A 123 20.47 1.98 -9.02
CA THR A 123 20.23 3.17 -8.21
C THR A 123 18.77 3.60 -8.27
N LEU A 124 18.20 4.01 -7.13
CA LEU A 124 16.90 4.68 -7.04
C LEU A 124 17.09 6.18 -6.76
N SER A 125 16.43 7.04 -7.53
CA SER A 125 16.48 8.49 -7.34
C SER A 125 15.13 9.13 -7.64
N THR A 126 14.75 10.17 -6.88
CA THR A 126 13.48 10.88 -7.08
C THR A 126 13.31 11.38 -8.52
N GLN A 127 12.12 11.17 -9.10
CA GLN A 127 11.71 11.81 -10.35
C GLN A 127 10.58 12.81 -10.10
N GLU A 128 9.55 12.41 -9.34
CA GLU A 128 8.39 13.23 -8.98
C GLU A 128 7.83 12.77 -7.62
N HIS A 129 7.35 13.69 -6.79
CA HIS A 129 6.77 13.39 -5.49
C HIS A 129 5.79 14.49 -5.05
N GLU A 130 4.60 14.13 -4.56
CA GLU A 130 3.62 15.12 -4.04
C GLU A 130 2.63 14.49 -3.05
N VAL A 131 2.14 15.28 -2.09
CA VAL A 131 0.89 14.99 -1.37
C VAL A 131 -0.27 15.62 -2.17
N THR A 132 -0.71 14.89 -3.19
CA THR A 132 -1.64 15.36 -4.24
C THR A 132 -3.04 15.69 -3.73
N ARG A 133 -3.49 15.10 -2.61
CA ARG A 133 -4.78 15.45 -1.98
C ARG A 133 -4.66 15.58 -0.48
N ILE A 134 -5.20 16.69 0.05
CA ILE A 134 -5.71 16.81 1.42
C ILE A 134 -7.16 17.31 1.28
N GLY A 135 -8.11 16.38 1.43
CA GLY A 135 -9.55 16.62 1.38
C GLY A 135 -10.20 16.65 2.77
N GLU A 136 -11.53 16.57 2.82
CA GLU A 136 -12.27 16.47 4.10
C GLU A 136 -12.22 15.06 4.69
N HIS A 137 -12.25 14.02 3.84
CA HIS A 137 -12.27 12.60 4.24
C HIS A 137 -11.11 11.76 3.67
N VAL A 138 -10.21 12.35 2.89
CA VAL A 138 -9.13 11.62 2.20
C VAL A 138 -7.81 12.40 2.16
N VAL A 139 -6.69 11.69 2.34
CA VAL A 139 -5.35 12.16 1.98
C VAL A 139 -4.75 11.24 0.94
N ALA A 140 -4.02 11.80 -0.04
CA ALA A 140 -3.39 11.04 -1.10
C ALA A 140 -2.05 11.64 -1.54
N GLY A 141 -1.20 10.83 -2.16
CA GLY A 141 0.08 11.25 -2.68
C GLY A 141 0.67 10.33 -3.74
N LEU A 142 1.60 10.89 -4.50
CA LEU A 142 2.32 10.26 -5.61
C LEU A 142 3.81 10.16 -5.25
N LEU A 143 4.42 9.02 -5.59
CA LEU A 143 5.87 8.85 -5.62
C LEU A 143 6.28 8.24 -6.95
N VAL A 144 7.21 8.89 -7.66
CA VAL A 144 7.85 8.35 -8.86
C VAL A 144 9.37 8.36 -8.66
N ALA A 145 10.00 7.19 -8.75
CA ALA A 145 11.46 7.06 -8.70
C ALA A 145 12.02 6.54 -10.02
N SER A 146 13.13 7.14 -10.45
CA SER A 146 13.95 6.64 -11.55
C SER A 146 14.83 5.48 -11.06
N TYR A 147 14.49 4.26 -11.47
CA TYR A 147 15.34 3.07 -11.39
C TYR A 147 16.37 3.09 -12.52
N ASN A 148 17.65 2.91 -12.20
CA ASN A 148 18.73 2.84 -13.19
C ASN A 148 19.70 1.71 -12.86
N ALA A 149 19.79 0.72 -13.75
CA ALA A 149 20.64 -0.47 -13.57
C ALA A 149 22.15 -0.15 -13.57
N ASN A 150 22.95 -1.08 -13.05
CA ASN A 150 24.40 -1.06 -13.05
C ASN A 150 24.94 -2.47 -13.40
N PRO A 151 25.46 -2.69 -14.63
CA PRO A 151 25.68 -1.71 -15.69
C PRO A 151 24.38 -1.11 -16.26
N PRO A 152 24.39 0.16 -16.71
CA PRO A 152 23.19 0.84 -17.19
C PRO A 152 22.62 0.21 -18.46
N GLY A 153 21.30 0.16 -18.51
CA GLY A 153 20.51 -0.23 -19.68
C GLY A 153 20.46 0.86 -20.75
N ALA A 154 19.47 0.77 -21.65
CA ALA A 154 19.28 1.77 -22.70
C ALA A 154 18.82 3.14 -22.16
N HIS A 155 18.09 3.14 -21.05
CA HIS A 155 17.54 4.28 -20.32
C HIS A 155 17.18 3.83 -18.89
N PRO A 156 16.96 4.76 -17.93
CA PRO A 156 16.29 4.45 -16.66
C PRO A 156 14.83 4.05 -16.88
N THR A 157 14.22 3.38 -15.90
CA THR A 157 12.79 3.05 -15.84
C THR A 157 12.15 3.83 -14.70
N PRO A 158 11.12 4.65 -14.93
CA PRO A 158 10.34 5.24 -13.85
C PRO A 158 9.46 4.17 -13.19
N LEU A 159 9.43 4.19 -11.85
CA LEU A 159 8.60 3.34 -11.01
C LEU A 159 7.54 4.23 -10.35
N VAL A 160 6.26 3.89 -10.46
CA VAL A 160 5.14 4.66 -9.89
C VAL A 160 4.58 3.95 -8.66
N ALA A 161 4.28 4.72 -7.62
CA ALA A 161 3.45 4.30 -6.49
C ALA A 161 2.50 5.42 -6.07
N THR A 162 1.28 5.05 -5.73
CA THR A 162 0.24 5.95 -5.18
C THR A 162 -0.24 5.47 -3.82
N VAL A 163 -0.42 6.39 -2.87
CA VAL A 163 -1.01 6.10 -1.56
C VAL A 163 -2.28 6.92 -1.40
N VAL A 164 -3.37 6.28 -0.96
CA VAL A 164 -4.66 6.93 -0.66
C VAL A 164 -5.18 6.40 0.67
N VAL A 165 -5.48 7.28 1.63
CA VAL A 165 -5.89 6.93 3.00
C VAL A 165 -7.17 7.67 3.37
N ASN A 166 -8.17 6.94 3.88
CA ASN A 166 -9.40 7.50 4.43
C ASN A 166 -9.10 8.10 5.82
N THR A 167 -9.43 9.38 6.02
CA THR A 167 -9.14 10.11 7.25
C THR A 167 -10.17 9.89 8.36
N ASP A 168 -11.36 9.36 8.05
CA ASP A 168 -12.37 8.95 9.04
C ASP A 168 -11.95 7.64 9.75
N THR A 169 -11.22 6.76 9.04
CA THR A 169 -10.91 5.40 9.49
C THR A 169 -9.43 5.12 9.75
N ALA A 170 -8.52 5.99 9.28
CA ALA A 170 -7.08 5.77 9.27
C ALA A 170 -6.66 4.45 8.61
N ALA A 171 -7.25 4.16 7.45
CA ALA A 171 -6.96 2.96 6.66
C ALA A 171 -6.75 3.31 5.17
N PRO A 172 -5.94 2.54 4.42
CA PRO A 172 -5.83 2.68 2.97
C PRO A 172 -7.18 2.52 2.27
N ILE A 173 -7.35 3.20 1.14
CA ILE A 173 -8.49 2.99 0.23
C ILE A 173 -8.02 2.11 -0.94
N THR A 174 -8.57 0.91 -1.08
CA THR A 174 -8.29 0.01 -2.21
C THR A 174 -9.40 0.06 -3.26
N LEU A 175 -9.13 -0.48 -4.45
CA LEU A 175 -10.17 -0.67 -5.49
C LEU A 175 -11.33 -1.54 -4.99
N GLN A 176 -11.10 -2.46 -4.05
CA GLN A 176 -12.16 -3.30 -3.47
C GLN A 176 -13.06 -2.52 -2.50
N ASP A 177 -12.55 -1.45 -1.88
CA ASP A 177 -13.37 -0.56 -1.06
C ASP A 177 -14.20 0.38 -1.96
N LEU A 178 -13.63 0.84 -3.08
CA LEU A 178 -14.36 1.66 -4.07
C LEU A 178 -15.51 0.90 -4.74
N PHE A 179 -15.30 -0.37 -5.10
CA PHE A 179 -16.20 -1.14 -5.97
C PHE A 179 -16.75 -2.40 -5.26
N PRO A 180 -18.02 -2.38 -4.78
CA PRO A 180 -18.67 -3.55 -4.16
C PRO A 180 -18.71 -4.80 -5.05
N ASP A 181 -18.78 -4.62 -6.37
CA ASP A 181 -18.38 -5.62 -7.36
C ASP A 181 -17.08 -5.14 -8.04
N LEU A 182 -15.95 -5.66 -7.56
CA LEU A 182 -14.63 -5.27 -8.04
C LEU A 182 -14.46 -5.56 -9.54
N GLN A 183 -15.04 -6.64 -10.08
CA GLN A 183 -14.90 -6.94 -11.49
C GLN A 183 -15.74 -5.99 -12.36
N ALA A 184 -16.94 -5.59 -11.90
CA ALA A 184 -17.71 -4.54 -12.55
C ALA A 184 -16.96 -3.20 -12.56
N GLY A 185 -16.32 -2.84 -11.44
CA GLY A 185 -15.45 -1.66 -11.35
C GLY A 185 -14.27 -1.70 -12.32
N LEU A 186 -13.50 -2.81 -12.33
CA LEU A 186 -12.36 -2.99 -13.23
C LEU A 186 -12.76 -3.00 -14.72
N ASN A 187 -13.91 -3.59 -15.04
CA ASN A 187 -14.47 -3.54 -16.41
C ASN A 187 -14.80 -2.09 -16.80
N GLN A 188 -15.45 -1.33 -15.92
CA GLN A 188 -15.78 0.07 -16.17
C GLN A 188 -14.51 0.92 -16.35
N LEU A 189 -13.47 0.72 -15.53
CA LEU A 189 -12.19 1.41 -15.68
C LEU A 189 -11.51 1.07 -17.01
N SER A 190 -11.55 -0.20 -17.44
CA SER A 190 -11.06 -0.63 -18.75
C SER A 190 -11.80 0.05 -19.91
N GLU A 191 -13.13 0.10 -19.87
CA GLU A 191 -13.95 0.79 -20.89
C GLU A 191 -13.68 2.30 -20.93
N GLN A 192 -13.51 2.96 -19.77
CA GLN A 192 -13.17 4.38 -19.71
C GLN A 192 -11.73 4.65 -20.19
N ALA A 193 -10.77 3.80 -19.85
CA ALA A 193 -9.39 3.94 -20.31
C ALA A 193 -9.27 3.80 -21.84
N ALA A 194 -10.03 2.87 -22.44
CA ALA A 194 -10.10 2.71 -23.90
C ALA A 194 -10.66 3.94 -24.63
N LEU A 195 -11.53 4.72 -23.96
CA LEU A 195 -12.05 5.99 -24.50
C LEU A 195 -11.09 7.17 -24.32
N LEU A 196 -10.28 7.17 -23.25
CA LEU A 196 -9.43 8.30 -22.86
C LEU A 196 -7.99 8.23 -23.42
N LEU A 197 -7.38 7.04 -23.46
CA LEU A 197 -6.00 6.85 -23.95
C LEU A 197 -5.74 7.36 -25.38
N PRO A 198 -6.68 7.26 -26.35
CA PRO A 198 -6.50 7.86 -27.67
C PRO A 198 -6.26 9.37 -27.68
N GLY A 199 -6.55 10.08 -26.59
CA GLY A 199 -6.28 11.51 -26.40
C GLY A 199 -4.96 11.84 -25.67
N THR A 200 -4.21 10.85 -25.19
CA THR A 200 -2.93 11.05 -24.45
C THR A 200 -1.71 10.87 -25.36
N ALA A 201 -0.50 10.89 -24.77
CA ALA A 201 0.74 10.57 -25.47
C ALA A 201 0.82 9.12 -25.97
N ALA A 202 0.04 8.19 -25.42
CA ALA A 202 -0.08 6.82 -25.95
C ALA A 202 -0.81 6.79 -27.31
N GLY A 203 -1.77 7.69 -27.52
CA GLY A 203 -2.51 7.83 -28.77
C GLY A 203 -3.40 6.61 -29.11
N PRO A 204 -3.92 6.54 -30.35
CA PRO A 204 -4.88 5.51 -30.75
C PRO A 204 -4.28 4.12 -30.97
N GLU A 205 -2.96 3.97 -30.84
CA GLU A 205 -2.22 2.69 -30.95
C GLU A 205 -1.67 2.24 -29.59
N TYR A 206 -2.35 2.64 -28.49
CA TYR A 206 -2.02 2.24 -27.12
C TYR A 206 -2.05 0.71 -26.93
N PHE A 207 -1.27 0.22 -25.96
CA PHE A 207 -1.17 -1.21 -25.67
C PHE A 207 -2.41 -1.67 -24.89
N ALA A 208 -3.30 -2.42 -25.56
CA ALA A 208 -4.60 -2.79 -25.01
C ALA A 208 -4.52 -3.73 -23.78
N ASP A 209 -3.51 -4.60 -23.71
CA ASP A 209 -3.33 -5.52 -22.59
C ASP A 209 -3.05 -4.79 -21.27
N GLY A 210 -2.40 -3.62 -21.33
CA GLY A 210 -2.14 -2.74 -20.19
C GLY A 210 -3.37 -2.08 -19.57
N ILE A 211 -4.55 -2.22 -20.19
CA ILE A 211 -5.84 -1.80 -19.60
C ILE A 211 -6.82 -2.98 -19.46
N ALA A 212 -6.35 -4.23 -19.51
CA ALA A 212 -7.19 -5.38 -19.17
C ALA A 212 -7.79 -5.20 -17.75
N PRO A 213 -9.04 -5.65 -17.50
CA PRO A 213 -9.78 -5.37 -16.26
C PRO A 213 -9.27 -6.21 -15.08
N GLU A 214 -8.05 -5.92 -14.65
CA GLU A 214 -7.29 -6.60 -13.61
C GLU A 214 -6.80 -5.57 -12.57
N THR A 215 -6.80 -5.93 -11.29
CA THR A 215 -6.45 -5.03 -10.18
C THR A 215 -5.08 -4.35 -10.35
N ALA A 216 -4.11 -5.07 -10.93
CA ALA A 216 -2.75 -4.54 -11.15
C ALA A 216 -2.73 -3.36 -12.13
N ASN A 217 -3.48 -3.43 -13.23
CA ASN A 217 -3.49 -2.41 -14.28
C ASN A 217 -4.05 -1.05 -13.83
N PHE A 218 -4.76 -1.03 -12.70
CA PHE A 218 -5.40 0.15 -12.12
C PHE A 218 -4.97 0.41 -10.66
N ALA A 219 -3.90 -0.25 -10.19
CA ALA A 219 -3.44 -0.15 -8.81
C ALA A 219 -2.89 1.25 -8.47
N ASN A 220 -2.23 1.90 -9.43
CA ASN A 220 -1.71 3.25 -9.30
C ASN A 220 -2.79 4.29 -9.65
N TRP A 221 -3.48 4.81 -8.62
CA TRP A 221 -4.57 5.78 -8.78
C TRP A 221 -4.63 6.83 -7.66
N LEU A 222 -5.21 7.98 -7.96
CA LEU A 222 -5.34 9.12 -7.05
C LEU A 222 -6.75 9.74 -7.11
N PRO A 223 -7.30 10.19 -5.96
CA PRO A 223 -8.53 10.97 -5.91
C PRO A 223 -8.29 12.43 -6.33
N THR A 224 -8.98 12.90 -7.36
CA THR A 224 -9.01 14.33 -7.74
C THR A 224 -10.43 14.89 -7.67
N PRO A 225 -10.61 16.22 -7.55
CA PRO A 225 -11.93 16.85 -7.65
C PRO A 225 -12.64 16.65 -9.00
N ALA A 226 -11.94 16.17 -10.04
CA ALA A 226 -12.49 15.92 -11.37
C ALA A 226 -12.81 14.45 -11.65
N GLY A 227 -12.20 13.51 -10.92
CA GLY A 227 -12.32 12.08 -11.19
C GLY A 227 -11.23 11.23 -10.53
N MET A 228 -11.30 9.93 -10.79
CA MET A 228 -10.23 8.98 -10.48
C MET A 228 -9.09 9.18 -11.49
N GLU A 229 -7.96 9.69 -11.01
CA GLU A 229 -6.76 9.81 -11.84
C GLU A 229 -5.97 8.50 -11.77
N ILE A 230 -5.57 7.95 -12.92
CA ILE A 230 -4.93 6.65 -13.06
C ILE A 230 -3.58 6.88 -13.73
N HIS A 231 -2.51 6.43 -13.08
CA HIS A 231 -1.13 6.56 -13.53
C HIS A 231 -0.63 5.21 -14.03
N PHE A 232 -0.36 5.10 -15.32
CA PHE A 232 0.13 3.86 -15.92
C PHE A 232 1.65 3.77 -15.86
N ASP A 233 2.16 2.58 -15.52
CA ASP A 233 3.59 2.27 -15.42
C ASP A 233 4.31 2.37 -16.79
N ASP A 234 5.64 2.46 -16.75
CA ASP A 234 6.47 2.41 -17.96
C ASP A 234 6.20 1.14 -18.77
N TYR A 235 6.14 1.29 -20.09
CA TYR A 235 5.71 0.26 -21.05
C TYR A 235 4.28 -0.30 -20.89
N GLN A 236 3.46 0.11 -19.91
CA GLN A 236 2.12 -0.49 -19.69
C GLN A 236 1.16 -0.20 -20.84
N VAL A 237 0.96 1.08 -21.20
CA VAL A 237 -0.03 1.51 -22.22
C VAL A 237 0.60 2.07 -23.50
N GLY A 238 1.92 2.19 -23.56
CA GLY A 238 2.67 2.68 -24.71
C GLY A 238 4.18 2.54 -24.51
N PRO A 239 5.01 2.74 -25.54
CA PRO A 239 6.46 2.58 -25.42
C PRO A 239 7.09 3.73 -24.63
N HIS A 240 8.10 3.46 -23.79
CA HIS A 240 8.84 4.43 -22.95
C HIS A 240 9.11 5.82 -23.56
N ALA A 241 9.32 5.90 -24.88
CA ALA A 241 9.48 7.15 -25.61
C ALA A 241 8.28 8.13 -25.53
N VAL A 242 7.11 7.72 -25.04
CA VAL A 242 5.96 8.59 -24.76
C VAL A 242 5.95 9.15 -23.32
N GLY A 243 6.80 8.61 -22.43
CA GLY A 243 6.80 8.89 -20.99
C GLY A 243 5.75 8.08 -20.23
N LEU A 244 5.62 8.36 -18.92
CA LEU A 244 4.47 7.90 -18.13
C LEU A 244 3.18 8.50 -18.69
N VAL A 245 2.09 7.76 -18.58
CA VAL A 245 0.79 8.15 -19.13
C VAL A 245 -0.26 8.16 -18.02
N THR A 246 -0.99 9.26 -17.93
CA THR A 246 -2.03 9.47 -16.93
C THR A 246 -3.38 9.76 -17.61
N ILE A 247 -4.47 9.26 -17.07
CA ILE A 247 -5.85 9.62 -17.46
C ILE A 247 -6.67 9.98 -16.21
N THR A 248 -7.68 10.82 -16.38
CA THR A 248 -8.68 11.08 -15.32
C THR A 248 -10.03 10.54 -15.78
N VAL A 249 -10.55 9.51 -15.09
CA VAL A 249 -11.89 8.97 -15.31
C VAL A 249 -12.88 9.80 -14.48
N PRO A 250 -13.83 10.54 -15.09
CA PRO A 250 -14.77 11.39 -14.35
C PRO A 250 -15.61 10.58 -13.36
N TRP A 251 -15.84 11.11 -12.16
CA TRP A 251 -16.58 10.40 -11.10
C TRP A 251 -17.99 10.00 -11.55
N GLU A 252 -18.67 10.82 -12.37
CA GLU A 252 -19.99 10.48 -12.93
C GLU A 252 -19.97 9.15 -13.73
N ASN A 253 -18.86 8.83 -14.39
CA ASN A 253 -18.71 7.62 -15.20
C ASN A 253 -18.44 6.36 -14.36
N LEU A 254 -18.32 6.48 -13.03
CA LEU A 254 -18.12 5.38 -12.09
C LEU A 254 -19.30 5.21 -11.10
N THR A 255 -20.23 6.16 -11.05
CA THR A 255 -21.32 6.19 -10.04
C THR A 255 -22.20 4.93 -9.98
N ASP A 256 -22.42 4.25 -11.10
CA ASP A 256 -23.25 3.02 -11.15
C ASP A 256 -22.54 1.75 -10.61
N VAL A 257 -21.21 1.80 -10.40
CA VAL A 257 -20.39 0.66 -9.91
C VAL A 257 -19.69 0.92 -8.57
N MET A 258 -19.61 2.18 -8.12
CA MET A 258 -18.97 2.55 -6.84
C MET A 258 -19.88 2.38 -5.62
N ASP A 259 -19.28 2.20 -4.44
CA ASP A 259 -19.97 2.42 -3.17
C ASP A 259 -20.30 3.92 -2.98
N PRO A 260 -21.56 4.31 -2.67
CA PRO A 260 -21.93 5.72 -2.55
C PRO A 260 -21.30 6.49 -1.38
N TYR A 261 -20.90 5.83 -0.29
CA TYR A 261 -20.13 6.50 0.77
C TYR A 261 -18.69 6.71 0.31
N MET A 262 -18.06 5.70 -0.28
CA MET A 262 -16.68 5.84 -0.78
C MET A 262 -16.57 6.88 -1.90
N ALA A 263 -17.55 6.97 -2.79
CA ALA A 263 -17.66 8.05 -3.78
C ALA A 263 -17.72 9.45 -3.15
N THR A 264 -18.31 9.58 -1.96
CA THR A 264 -18.31 10.83 -1.18
C THR A 264 -16.94 11.09 -0.54
N VAL A 265 -16.26 10.05 -0.05
CA VAL A 265 -14.92 10.15 0.56
C VAL A 265 -13.88 10.62 -0.47
N VAL A 266 -13.80 9.97 -1.64
CA VAL A 266 -12.75 10.26 -2.63
C VAL A 266 -12.96 11.53 -3.46
N ALA A 267 -14.18 12.08 -3.47
CA ALA A 267 -14.48 13.37 -4.08
C ALA A 267 -14.37 14.57 -3.12
N SER A 268 -13.96 14.34 -1.86
CA SER A 268 -13.81 15.37 -0.81
C SER A 268 -12.50 16.16 -0.86
#